data_AF-A0ABD5RF24-F1
#
_entry.id   AF-A0ABD5RF24-F1
#
_cell.length_a   1.000
_cell.length_b   1.000
_cell.length_c   1.000
_cell.angle_alpha   90.00
_cell.angle_beta   90.00
_cell.angle_gamma   90.00
#
_symmetry.space_group_name_H-M   'P 1'
#
loop_
_entity.id
_entity.type
_entity.pdbx_description
1 polymer ?
#
loop_
_entity_poly.entity_id
_entity_poly.type
_entity_poly.pdbx_seq_one_letter_code
_entity_poly.pdbx_strand_id
1 'polypeptide(L)'
;MNGTVNFYLGSAGNRTVSNLSVVLYDAEQQRISSVDLGNISVNGTRGPFRRPVTIKTETLPKYVIIESPDAWEMDDVYTAGYAWDGTSYAEYAVTSRDNRFQD
;
A
#
# COMPACT_ATOMS: atom_id res chain seq x y z
N MET A 1 -10.69 9.20 -13.30
CA MET A 1 -11.28 9.56 -11.99
C MET A 1 -10.15 9.80 -10.99
N ASN A 2 -10.36 10.60 -9.93
CA ASN A 2 -9.37 10.80 -8.87
C ASN A 2 -9.81 10.01 -7.63
N GLY A 3 -9.01 9.02 -7.23
CA GLY A 3 -9.13 8.36 -5.93
C GLY A 3 -8.03 8.84 -5.00
N THR A 4 -8.33 9.02 -3.71
CA THR A 4 -7.30 9.25 -2.68
C THR A 4 -7.29 8.02 -1.78
N VAL A 5 -6.16 7.33 -1.74
CA VAL A 5 -5.89 6.30 -0.73
C VAL A 5 -4.96 6.88 0.32
N ASN A 6 -5.14 6.47 1.57
CA ASN A 6 -4.17 6.80 2.60
C ASN A 6 -3.05 5.76 2.54
N PHE A 7 -1.82 6.20 2.42
CA PHE A 7 -0.70 5.34 2.73
C PHE A 7 -0.79 4.91 4.19
N TYR A 8 -0.47 3.66 4.50
CA TYR A 8 -0.36 3.16 5.87
C TYR A 8 0.94 2.36 5.97
N LEU A 9 1.78 2.71 6.94
CA LEU A 9 2.97 1.93 7.30
C LEU A 9 3.09 1.91 8.83
N GLY A 10 3.00 0.71 9.40
CA GLY A 10 3.21 0.45 10.82
C GLY A 10 4.50 -0.32 11.07
N SER A 11 5.07 -0.15 12.26
CA SER A 11 6.27 -0.87 12.70
C SER A 11 6.25 -1.02 14.23
N ALA A 12 6.77 -2.11 14.78
CA ALA A 12 6.96 -2.26 16.24
C ALA A 12 8.13 -1.42 16.80
N GLY A 13 8.99 -0.88 15.93
CA GLY A 13 10.13 -0.03 16.31
C GLY A 13 10.42 1.09 15.32
N ASN A 14 11.61 1.68 15.43
CA ASN A 14 12.11 2.61 14.42
C ASN A 14 12.65 1.82 13.22
N ARG A 15 12.05 2.03 12.06
CA ARG A 15 12.44 1.38 10.80
C ARG A 15 12.55 2.42 9.70
N THR A 16 13.51 2.24 8.81
CA THR A 16 13.51 2.88 7.50
C THR A 16 13.16 1.81 6.49
N VAL A 17 12.09 2.06 5.75
CA VAL A 17 11.61 1.18 4.69
C VAL A 17 11.95 1.86 3.38
N SER A 18 12.68 1.16 2.51
CA SER A 18 13.12 1.70 1.22
C SER A 18 12.22 1.23 0.09
N ASN A 19 12.32 1.92 -1.05
CA ASN A 19 11.65 1.51 -2.30
C ASN A 19 10.13 1.33 -2.14
N LEU A 20 9.50 2.21 -1.36
CA LEU A 20 8.05 2.19 -1.20
C LEU A 20 7.37 2.68 -2.45
N SER A 21 6.35 1.96 -2.87
CA SER A 21 5.54 2.34 -4.03
C SER A 21 4.08 2.04 -3.78
N VAL A 22 3.22 2.86 -4.36
CA VAL A 22 1.80 2.52 -4.50
C VAL A 22 1.64 1.88 -5.87
N VAL A 23 1.24 0.62 -5.89
CA VAL A 23 1.07 -0.16 -7.12
C VAL A 23 -0.41 -0.42 -7.34
N LEU A 24 -0.86 -0.17 -8.58
CA LEU A 24 -2.25 -0.32 -8.97
C LEU A 24 -2.40 -1.61 -9.78
N TYR A 25 -3.42 -2.40 -9.45
CA TYR A 25 -3.69 -3.69 -10.07
C TYR A 25 -5.14 -3.78 -10.59
N ASP A 26 -5.33 -4.51 -11.66
CA ASP A 26 -6.65 -4.89 -12.15
C ASP A 26 -7.21 -6.12 -11.41
N ALA A 27 -8.39 -6.58 -11.81
CA ALA A 27 -9.05 -7.74 -11.22
C ALA A 27 -8.33 -9.07 -11.51
N GLU A 28 -7.46 -9.10 -12.53
CA GLU A 28 -6.63 -10.25 -12.87
C GLU A 28 -5.26 -10.19 -12.16
N GLN A 29 -5.09 -9.26 -11.20
CA GLN A 29 -3.86 -9.04 -10.45
C GLN A 29 -2.69 -8.61 -11.35
N GLN A 30 -2.97 -8.04 -12.52
CA GLN A 30 -1.95 -7.48 -13.40
C GLN A 30 -1.65 -6.03 -13.01
N ARG A 31 -0.36 -5.67 -13.01
CA ARG A 31 0.09 -4.32 -12.66
C ARG A 31 -0.29 -3.35 -13.77
N ILE A 32 -1.09 -2.34 -13.42
CA ILE A 32 -1.49 -1.25 -14.31
C ILE A 32 -0.45 -0.13 -14.27
N SER A 33 -0.09 0.31 -13.07
CA SER A 33 0.86 1.41 -12.87
C SER A 33 1.45 1.40 -11.46
N SER A 34 2.39 2.31 -11.22
CA SER A 34 2.95 2.54 -9.88
C SER A 34 3.37 3.97 -9.67
N VAL A 35 3.30 4.44 -8.43
CA VAL A 35 3.87 5.70 -7.97
C VAL A 35 4.94 5.40 -6.94
N ASP A 36 6.18 5.80 -7.23
CA ASP A 36 7.28 5.68 -6.28
C ASP A 36 7.15 6.74 -5.17
N LEU A 37 7.29 6.29 -3.92
CA LEU A 37 7.28 7.10 -2.71
C LEU A 37 8.67 7.26 -2.10
N GLY A 38 9.67 6.51 -2.58
CA GLY A 38 11.04 6.52 -2.09
C GLY A 38 11.18 5.84 -0.73
N ASN A 39 12.00 6.44 0.13
CA ASN A 39 12.33 5.89 1.44
C ASN A 39 11.55 6.62 2.53
N ILE A 40 10.97 5.86 3.46
CA ILE A 40 10.18 6.41 4.58
C ILE A 40 10.71 5.84 5.89
N SER A 41 10.98 6.73 6.84
CA SER A 41 11.28 6.35 8.22
C SER A 41 10.01 6.39 9.06
N VAL A 42 9.68 5.26 9.68
CA VAL A 42 8.55 5.11 10.59
C VAL A 42 9.03 4.92 12.02
N ASN A 43 8.29 5.51 12.95
CA ASN A 43 8.54 5.38 14.38
C ASN A 43 7.35 4.69 15.03
N GLY A 44 7.53 3.41 15.39
CA GLY A 44 6.48 2.57 15.99
C GLY A 44 5.86 3.12 17.28
N THR A 45 6.53 4.03 17.98
CA THR A 45 6.00 4.67 19.21
C THR A 45 5.01 5.80 18.95
N ARG A 46 4.89 6.27 17.69
CA ARG A 46 4.02 7.39 17.31
C ARG A 46 2.80 6.97 16.49
N GLY A 47 2.59 5.66 16.35
CA GLY A 47 1.53 5.11 15.51
C GLY A 47 1.89 5.09 14.01
N PRO A 48 0.97 4.60 13.17
CA PRO A 48 1.25 4.36 11.76
C PRO A 48 1.41 5.67 10.97
N PHE A 49 2.38 5.69 10.06
CA PHE A 49 2.58 6.83 9.16
C PHE A 49 1.48 6.83 8.10
N ARG A 50 0.81 7.99 7.93
CA ARG A 50 -0.25 8.17 6.94
C ARG A 50 0.06 9.32 5.99
N ARG A 51 -0.07 9.08 4.68
CA ARG A 51 0.12 10.10 3.64
C ARG A 51 -0.89 9.89 2.50
N PRO A 52 -1.66 10.91 2.09
CA PRO A 52 -2.56 10.75 0.96
C PRO A 52 -1.77 10.54 -0.33
N VAL A 53 -2.18 9.57 -1.14
CA VAL A 53 -1.66 9.35 -2.49
C VAL A 53 -2.82 9.49 -3.48
N THR A 54 -2.65 10.44 -4.40
CA THR A 54 -3.64 10.68 -5.46
C THR A 54 -3.42 9.70 -6.60
N ILE A 55 -4.43 8.89 -6.87
CA ILE A 55 -4.46 7.94 -7.98
C ILE A 55 -5.15 8.61 -9.17
N LYS A 56 -4.44 8.71 -10.29
CA LYS A 56 -4.97 9.23 -11.55
C LYS A 56 -4.97 8.11 -12.58
N THR A 57 -6.13 7.46 -12.74
CA THR A 57 -6.33 6.39 -13.73
C THR A 57 -7.62 6.63 -14.50
N GLU A 58 -7.66 6.12 -15.73
CA GLU A 58 -8.85 6.13 -16.58
C GLU A 58 -9.91 5.17 -16.04
N THR A 59 -9.48 4.01 -15.54
CA THR A 59 -10.31 2.98 -14.89
C THR A 59 -9.96 2.86 -13.41
N LEU A 60 -10.95 2.58 -12.56
CA LEU A 60 -10.69 2.33 -11.14
C LEU A 60 -9.98 0.97 -10.98
N PRO A 61 -8.75 0.93 -10.43
CA PRO A 61 -8.07 -0.33 -10.19
C PRO A 61 -8.86 -1.19 -9.19
N LYS A 62 -8.83 -2.51 -9.36
CA LYS A 62 -9.46 -3.43 -8.40
C LYS A 62 -8.68 -3.43 -7.09
N TYR A 63 -7.35 -3.38 -7.15
CA TYR A 63 -6.50 -3.32 -5.97
C TYR A 63 -5.51 -2.16 -6.03
N VAL A 64 -5.29 -1.51 -4.88
CA VAL A 64 -4.22 -0.56 -4.66
C VAL A 64 -3.38 -1.08 -3.51
N ILE A 65 -2.12 -1.41 -3.78
CA ILE A 65 -1.25 -2.07 -2.82
C ILE A 65 -0.03 -1.20 -2.58
N ILE A 66 0.32 -1.02 -1.32
CA ILE A 66 1.58 -0.39 -0.95
C ILE A 66 2.64 -1.47 -0.89
N GLU A 67 3.57 -1.43 -1.84
CA GLU A 67 4.65 -2.40 -1.96
C GLU A 67 5.97 -1.80 -1.50
N SER A 68 6.75 -2.61 -0.79
CA SER A 68 8.16 -2.37 -0.53
C SER A 68 8.83 -3.73 -0.36
N PRO A 69 9.81 -4.08 -1.20
CA PRO A 69 10.59 -5.31 -1.02
C PRO A 69 11.16 -5.41 0.40
N ASP A 70 11.71 -4.31 0.92
CA ASP A 70 12.25 -4.22 2.28
C ASP A 70 11.17 -4.49 3.35
N ALA A 71 9.97 -3.91 3.19
CA ALA A 71 8.89 -4.11 4.17
C ALA A 71 8.42 -5.57 4.23
N TRP A 72 8.39 -6.26 3.09
CA TRP A 72 7.94 -7.66 3.03
C TRP A 72 8.94 -8.65 3.62
N GLU A 73 10.19 -8.25 3.80
CA GLU A 73 11.24 -9.05 4.46
C GLU A 73 11.34 -8.75 5.96
N MET A 74 10.55 -7.80 6.48
CA MET A 74 10.54 -7.40 7.89
C MET A 74 9.31 -7.95 8.60
N ASP A 75 9.53 -8.86 9.57
CA ASP A 75 8.44 -9.48 10.35
C ASP A 75 7.58 -8.48 11.16
N ASP A 76 8.10 -7.27 11.39
CA ASP A 76 7.46 -6.25 12.22
C ASP A 76 6.90 -5.06 11.43
N VAL A 77 6.93 -5.11 10.10
CA VAL A 77 6.40 -4.06 9.21
C VAL A 77 5.18 -4.58 8.46
N TYR A 78 4.15 -3.74 8.37
CA TYR A 78 2.96 -4.04 7.57
C TYR A 78 2.53 -2.80 6.79
N THR A 79 2.08 -3.03 5.56
CA THR A 79 1.61 -2.00 4.63
C THR A 79 0.10 -2.11 4.46
N ALA A 80 -0.56 -1.10 3.87
CA ALA A 80 -1.97 -1.23 3.50
C ALA A 80 -2.14 -1.73 2.06
N GLY A 81 -3.23 -2.49 1.89
CA GLY A 81 -3.89 -2.75 0.63
C GLY A 81 -5.30 -2.17 0.65
N TYR A 82 -5.82 -1.88 -0.54
CA TYR A 82 -7.18 -1.40 -0.75
C TYR A 82 -7.84 -2.20 -1.86
N ALA A 83 -9.03 -2.73 -1.62
CA ALA A 83 -9.82 -3.45 -2.63
C ALA A 83 -11.08 -2.65 -2.98
N TRP A 84 -11.34 -2.49 -4.28
CA TRP A 84 -12.55 -1.86 -4.79
C TRP A 84 -13.71 -2.84 -4.79
N ASP A 85 -14.79 -2.54 -4.06
CA ASP A 85 -15.98 -3.40 -3.97
C ASP A 85 -17.07 -3.05 -5.02
N GLY A 86 -16.82 -2.06 -5.88
CA GLY A 86 -17.81 -1.51 -6.81
C GLY A 86 -18.34 -0.13 -6.40
N THR A 87 -18.22 0.21 -5.11
CA THR A 87 -18.73 1.46 -4.51
C THR A 87 -17.63 2.26 -3.82
N SER A 88 -16.72 1.59 -3.11
CA SER A 88 -15.65 2.19 -2.33
C SER A 88 -14.41 1.30 -2.23
N TYR A 89 -13.31 1.85 -1.72
CA TYR A 89 -12.13 1.07 -1.36
C TYR A 89 -12.23 0.63 0.10
N ALA A 90 -12.17 -0.68 0.35
CA ALA A 90 -11.99 -1.26 1.67
C ALA A 90 -10.49 -1.40 1.99
N GLU A 91 -10.03 -0.87 3.12
CA GLU A 91 -8.65 -0.98 3.62
C GLU A 91 -8.42 -2.33 4.29
N TYR A 92 -7.30 -3.00 3.99
CA TYR A 92 -6.82 -4.18 4.69
C TYR A 92 -5.30 -4.12 4.91
N ALA A 93 -4.82 -4.86 5.90
CA ALA A 93 -3.38 -4.97 6.16
C ALA A 93 -2.75 -6.00 5.22
N VAL A 94 -1.60 -5.63 4.63
CA VAL A 94 -0.73 -6.48 3.84
C VAL A 94 0.53 -6.74 4.66
N THR A 95 0.72 -8.00 5.03
CA THR A 95 1.84 -8.42 5.90
C THR A 95 2.90 -9.22 5.15
N SER A 96 2.65 -9.59 3.90
CA SER A 96 3.60 -10.31 3.05
C SER A 96 3.30 -10.07 1.58
N ARG A 97 4.23 -10.43 0.71
CA ARG A 97 4.00 -10.42 -0.73
C ARG A 97 2.85 -11.36 -1.12
N ASP A 98 2.76 -12.54 -0.54
CA ASP A 98 1.86 -13.60 -1.02
C ASP A 98 0.39 -13.38 -0.67
N ASN A 99 0.10 -12.59 0.38
CA ASN A 99 -1.27 -12.30 0.84
C ASN A 99 -1.78 -10.90 0.43
N ARG A 100 -1.10 -10.24 -0.51
CA ARG A 100 -1.36 -8.84 -0.85
C ARG A 100 -2.67 -8.59 -1.60
N PHE A 101 -3.33 -9.63 -2.10
CA PHE A 101 -4.65 -9.55 -2.72
C PHE A 101 -5.67 -10.23 -1.81
N GLN A 102 -6.66 -9.47 -1.35
CA GLN A 102 -7.79 -9.98 -0.57
C GLN A 102 -9.09 -9.63 -1.29
N ASP A 103 -10.02 -10.58 -1.33
CA ASP A 103 -11.34 -10.44 -1.98
C ASP A 103 -12.42 -9.89 -1.05
#